data_AF-Q4SPB8-F1
#
_entry.id   AF-Q4SPB8-F1
#
_cell.length_a   1.000
_cell.length_b   1.000
_cell.length_c   1.000
_cell.angle_alpha   90.00
_cell.angle_beta   90.00
_cell.angle_gamma   90.00
#
_symmetry.space_group_name_H-M   'P 1'
#
loop_
_entity.id
_entity.type
_entity.pdbx_description
1 polymer ?
#
loop_
_entity_poly.entity_id
_entity_poly.type
_entity_poly.pdbx_seq_one_letter_code
_entity_poly.pdbx_strand_id
1 'polypeptide(L)'
;SDGYCGRILRAQTQGTRRNGHHEFRLRIEGDPETYEPGSTYRVVLTATSPAFFRGFILSALKDGRKGTAYDDYAGQFQVSSQNADYTSAS
;
A
#
# COMPACT_ATOMS: atom_id res chain seq x y z
N SER A 1 -7.60 24.99 -6.67
CA SER A 1 -6.41 24.54 -5.94
C SER A 1 -6.22 23.06 -6.21
N ASP A 2 -5.15 22.67 -6.90
CA ASP A 2 -4.82 21.26 -7.07
C ASP A 2 -4.38 20.70 -5.71
N GLY A 3 -5.33 20.09 -5.00
CA GLY A 3 -5.10 19.53 -3.67
C GLY A 3 -3.96 18.52 -3.70
N TYR A 4 -3.10 18.57 -2.68
CA TYR A 4 -2.08 17.56 -2.41
C TYR A 4 -2.69 16.16 -2.52
N CYS A 5 -2.05 15.25 -3.26
CA CYS A 5 -2.56 13.90 -3.55
C CYS A 5 -3.89 13.79 -4.31
N GLY A 6 -4.47 14.87 -4.84
CA GLY A 6 -5.74 14.84 -5.60
C GLY A 6 -5.74 13.93 -6.84
N ARG A 7 -4.56 13.55 -7.35
CA ARG A 7 -4.42 12.57 -8.45
C ARG A 7 -4.57 11.11 -8.02
N ILE A 8 -4.30 10.77 -6.75
CA ILE A 8 -4.40 9.39 -6.24
C ILE A 8 -5.85 8.91 -6.31
N LEU A 9 -6.79 9.76 -5.90
CA LEU A 9 -8.23 9.47 -5.96
C LEU A 9 -8.77 9.40 -7.38
N ARG A 10 -8.24 10.23 -8.30
CA ARG A 10 -8.64 10.19 -9.72
C ARG A 10 -8.28 8.86 -10.40
N ALA A 11 -7.16 8.24 -10.01
CA ALA A 11 -6.80 6.91 -10.48
C ALA A 11 -7.75 5.81 -9.95
N GLN A 12 -8.30 5.98 -8.74
CA GLN A 12 -9.27 5.05 -8.17
C GLN A 12 -10.65 5.12 -8.84
N THR A 13 -11.04 6.24 -9.44
CA THR A 13 -12.32 6.36 -10.16
C THR A 13 -12.36 5.55 -11.47
N GLN A 14 -11.20 5.22 -12.04
CA GLN A 14 -11.05 4.39 -13.25
C GLN A 14 -10.67 2.94 -12.96
N GLY A 15 -10.13 2.65 -11.77
CA GLY A 15 -9.80 1.28 -11.36
C GLY A 15 -11.06 0.52 -10.97
N THR A 16 -11.36 -0.56 -11.69
CA THR A 16 -12.44 -1.48 -11.31
C THR A 16 -12.22 -1.93 -9.86
N ARG A 17 -13.02 -1.41 -8.92
CA ARG A 17 -13.05 -1.84 -7.52
C ARG A 17 -13.50 -3.31 -7.48
N ARG A 18 -12.55 -4.23 -7.68
CA ARG A 18 -12.79 -5.66 -7.71
C ARG A 18 -12.46 -6.21 -6.33
N ASN A 19 -13.47 -6.26 -5.47
CA ASN A 19 -13.46 -7.09 -4.28
C ASN A 19 -13.30 -8.54 -4.76
N GLY A 20 -12.08 -9.09 -4.79
CA GLY A 20 -11.88 -10.48 -5.22
C GLY A 20 -10.48 -10.86 -5.76
N HIS A 21 -9.54 -9.93 -5.90
CA HIS A 21 -8.16 -10.30 -6.27
C HIS A 21 -7.40 -10.80 -5.03
N HIS A 22 -7.50 -12.10 -4.75
CA HIS A 22 -6.85 -12.74 -3.60
C HIS A 22 -5.37 -13.05 -3.89
N GLU A 23 -4.95 -12.95 -5.14
CA GLU A 23 -3.59 -13.19 -5.58
C GLU A 23 -2.62 -12.10 -5.08
N PHE A 24 -3.09 -10.87 -4.86
CA PHE A 24 -2.28 -9.76 -4.33
C PHE A 24 -2.54 -9.56 -2.85
N ARG A 25 -1.47 -9.55 -2.03
CA ARG A 25 -1.58 -9.41 -0.58
C ARG A 25 -0.63 -8.36 -0.05
N LEU A 26 -1.18 -7.39 0.67
CA LEU A 26 -0.44 -6.43 1.49
C LEU A 26 -0.44 -6.94 2.93
N ARG A 27 0.75 -7.09 3.53
CA ARG A 27 0.91 -7.55 4.92
C ARG A 27 1.98 -6.77 5.66
N ILE A 28 1.95 -6.85 6.97
CA ILE A 28 3.05 -6.39 7.83
C ILE A 28 3.83 -7.63 8.28
N GLU A 29 5.14 -7.63 8.10
CA GLU A 29 5.99 -8.73 8.57
C GLU A 29 5.84 -8.90 10.09
N GLY A 30 5.69 -10.15 10.53
CA GLY A 30 5.46 -10.48 11.95
C GLY A 30 3.99 -10.43 12.40
N ASP A 31 3.07 -10.04 11.51
CA ASP A 31 1.61 -10.02 11.75
C ASP A 31 1.21 -9.40 13.12
N PRO A 32 1.65 -8.16 13.44
CA PRO A 32 1.33 -7.53 14.72
C PRO A 32 -0.18 -7.27 14.85
N GLU A 33 -0.73 -7.52 16.05
CA GLU A 33 -2.15 -7.25 16.32
C GLU A 33 -2.46 -5.76 16.42
N THR A 34 -1.51 -4.96 16.93
CA THR A 34 -1.70 -3.53 17.18
C THR A 34 -0.54 -2.68 16.68
N TYR A 35 -0.85 -1.43 16.33
CA TYR A 35 0.16 -0.42 16.02
C TYR A 35 0.74 0.19 17.29
N GLU A 36 2.07 0.26 17.35
CA GLU A 36 2.82 0.95 18.39
C GLU A 36 3.45 2.23 17.82
N PRO A 37 3.13 3.40 18.38
CA PRO A 37 3.72 4.67 17.95
C PRO A 37 5.24 4.67 18.04
N GLY A 38 5.91 5.10 16.96
CA GLY A 38 7.37 5.18 16.88
C GLY A 38 8.06 3.89 16.42
N SER A 39 7.35 2.76 16.41
CA SER A 39 7.87 1.50 15.87
C SER A 39 7.95 1.53 14.34
N THR A 40 8.95 0.84 13.78
CA THR A 40 9.12 0.69 12.32
C THR A 40 8.62 -0.68 11.90
N TYR A 41 7.73 -0.70 10.90
CA TYR A 41 7.11 -1.92 10.39
C TYR A 41 7.52 -2.19 8.95
N ARG A 42 7.86 -3.43 8.64
CA ARG A 42 8.14 -3.86 7.26
C ARG A 42 6.83 -4.21 6.57
N VAL A 43 6.44 -3.36 5.62
CA VAL A 43 5.26 -3.58 4.77
C VAL A 43 5.68 -4.39 3.55
N VAL A 44 4.97 -5.48 3.28
CA VAL A 44 5.27 -6.39 2.17
C VAL A 44 4.06 -6.50 1.25
N LEU A 45 4.24 -6.14 -0.02
CA LEU A 45 3.26 -6.36 -1.09
C LEU A 45 3.71 -7.57 -1.93
N THR A 46 2.87 -8.59 -2.00
CA THR A 46 3.16 -9.85 -2.70
C THR A 46 2.11 -10.16 -3.75
N ALA A 47 2.51 -10.90 -4.79
CA ALA A 47 1.62 -11.52 -5.77
C ALA A 47 1.85 -13.04 -5.73
N THR A 48 0.77 -13.82 -5.81
CA THR A 48 0.84 -15.27 -5.85
C THR A 48 0.91 -15.72 -7.31
N SER A 49 1.88 -16.59 -7.63
CA SER A 49 2.06 -17.12 -8.99
C SER A 49 0.74 -17.68 -9.54
N PRO A 50 0.39 -17.41 -10.82
CA PRO A 50 1.21 -16.77 -11.86
C PRO A 50 1.08 -15.24 -11.93
N ALA A 51 0.42 -14.60 -10.97
CA ALA A 51 0.13 -13.18 -11.01
C ALA A 51 1.37 -12.30 -10.70
N PHE A 52 1.39 -11.11 -11.29
CA PHE A 52 2.37 -10.06 -11.00
C PHE A 52 1.74 -8.68 -11.19
N PHE A 53 2.29 -7.65 -10.55
CA PHE A 53 1.91 -6.25 -10.78
C PHE A 53 3.05 -5.50 -11.45
N ARG A 54 2.72 -4.58 -12.36
CA ARG A 54 3.69 -3.71 -13.04
C ARG A 54 3.96 -2.39 -12.31
N GLY A 55 3.10 -2.06 -11.35
CA GLY A 55 3.19 -0.85 -10.56
C GLY A 55 2.19 -0.92 -9.41
N PHE A 56 2.46 -0.13 -8.37
CA PHE A 56 1.59 -0.04 -7.21
C PHE A 56 1.63 1.40 -6.65
N ILE A 57 0.59 1.73 -5.90
CA ILE A 57 0.55 2.92 -5.05
C ILE A 57 0.23 2.42 -3.65
N LEU A 58 1.03 2.82 -2.67
CA LEU A 58 0.81 2.51 -1.26
C LEU A 58 0.56 3.81 -0.50
N SER A 59 -0.47 3.80 0.36
CA SER A 59 -0.84 4.95 1.20
C SER A 59 -1.38 4.48 2.53
N ALA A 60 -1.03 5.17 3.60
CA ALA A 60 -1.53 4.94 4.95
C ALA A 60 -2.45 6.11 5.33
N LEU A 61 -3.71 5.79 5.66
CA LEU A 61 -4.75 6.76 5.99
C LEU A 61 -5.18 6.58 7.43
N LYS A 62 -5.55 7.69 8.08
CA LYS A 62 -6.31 7.63 9.32
C LYS A 62 -7.67 7.01 9.05
N ASP A 63 -8.21 6.28 10.02
CA ASP A 63 -9.49 5.59 9.84
C ASP A 63 -10.62 6.57 9.46
N GLY A 64 -11.49 6.13 8.55
CA GLY A 64 -12.57 6.94 7.98
C GLY A 64 -12.15 8.07 7.03
N ARG A 65 -10.86 8.26 6.74
CA ARG A 65 -10.38 9.33 5.84
C ARG A 65 -10.25 8.89 4.38
N LYS A 66 -10.31 9.88 3.49
CA LYS A 66 -10.30 9.66 2.03
C LYS A 66 -8.95 9.91 1.37
N GLY A 67 -7.98 10.52 2.05
CA GLY A 67 -6.71 10.92 1.42
C GLY A 67 -6.89 12.10 0.45
N THR A 68 -7.79 13.03 0.79
CA THR A 68 -8.02 14.27 0.03
C THR A 68 -7.20 15.44 0.55
N ALA A 69 -6.84 15.39 1.84
CA ALA A 69 -6.05 16.40 2.52
C ALA A 69 -4.78 15.78 3.09
N TYR A 70 -3.75 16.61 3.32
CA TYR A 70 -2.49 16.17 3.93
C TYR A 70 -2.71 15.50 5.30
N ASP A 71 -3.63 16.03 6.10
CA ASP A 71 -3.92 15.51 7.44
C ASP A 71 -4.71 14.20 7.44
N ASP A 72 -5.14 13.70 6.29
CA ASP A 72 -5.78 12.39 6.17
C ASP A 72 -4.76 11.24 6.26
N TYR A 73 -3.47 11.52 6.00
CA TYR A 73 -2.41 10.53 5.97
C TYR A 73 -1.84 10.26 7.37
N ALA A 74 -1.34 9.03 7.58
CA ALA A 74 -0.77 8.58 8.84
C ALA A 74 0.59 7.91 8.65
N GLY A 75 1.47 8.05 9.65
CA GLY A 75 2.81 7.47 9.64
C GLY A 75 3.72 8.05 8.57
N GLN A 76 4.87 7.40 8.36
CA GLN A 76 5.84 7.79 7.36
C GLN A 76 6.44 6.53 6.72
N PHE A 77 6.34 6.42 5.39
CA PHE A 77 7.02 5.38 4.66
C PHE A 77 8.50 5.70 4.49
N GLN A 78 9.34 4.68 4.62
CA GLN A 78 10.74 4.72 4.27
C GLN A 78 10.99 3.64 3.22
N VAL A 79 11.69 4.00 2.14
CA VAL A 79 12.01 3.04 1.08
C VAL A 79 13.15 2.17 1.57
N SER A 80 12.91 0.86 1.72
CA SER A 80 13.98 -0.09 1.98
C SER A 80 14.88 -0.20 0.75
N SER A 81 16.18 0.07 0.89
CA SER A 81 17.17 0.03 -0.19
C SER A 81 17.46 -1.38 -0.74
N GLN A 82 16.76 -2.41 -0.27
CA GLN A 82 17.01 -3.78 -0.66
C GLN A 82 16.25 -4.07 -1.95
N ASN A 83 17.01 -4.33 -3.01
CA ASN A 83 16.54 -4.72 -4.33
C ASN A 83 15.32 -5.63 -4.18
N ALA A 84 14.23 -5.31 -4.87
CA ALA A 84 13.07 -6.17 -4.93
C ALA A 84 13.56 -7.55 -5.42
N ASP A 85 13.72 -8.50 -4.50
CA ASP A 85 14.07 -9.86 -4.83
C ASP A 85 12.89 -10.41 -5.64
N TYR A 86 13.05 -10.38 -6.97
CA TYR A 86 12.20 -11.08 -7.91
C TYR A 86 12.48 -12.59 -7.78
N THR A 87 12.27 -13.17 -6.60
CA THR A 87 12.16 -14.61 -6.46
C THR A 87 10.81 -15.02 -7.04
N SER A 88 10.79 -15.27 -8.35
CA SER A 88 9.76 -16.09 -8.97
C SER A 88 9.79 -17.45 -8.27
N ALA A 89 8.71 -17.80 -7.57
CA ALA A 89 8.53 -19.16 -7.08
C ALA A 89 8.60 -20.11 -8.28
N SER A 90 9.61 -20.99 -8.27
CA SER A 90 9.84 -22.07 -9.24
C SER A 90 8.77 -23.14 -9.16
#